data_AF-A0AAN0KFX1-F1
#
_entry.id   AF-A0AAN0KFX1-F1
#
_cell.length_a   1.000
_cell.length_b   1.000
_cell.length_c   1.000
_cell.angle_alpha   90.00
_cell.angle_beta   90.00
_cell.angle_gamma   90.00
#
_symmetry.space_group_name_H-M   'P 1'
#
loop_
_entity.id
_entity.type
_entity.pdbx_description
1 polymer ?
#
loop_
_entity_poly.entity_id
_entity_poly.type
_entity_poly.pdbx_seq_one_letter_code
_entity_poly.pdbx_strand_id
1 'polypeptide(L)' 'MANHLVPERKRGRWLLRFRDRHFAANPLCVMCEREGRVSLATQLDHIVALTNGGLDFDKDPSQAQGVLEERAAILSPSG' A
#
# COMPACT_ATOMS: atom_id res chain seq x y z
N MET A 1 1.80 6.14 -29.57
CA MET A 1 2.75 5.48 -28.64
C MET A 1 2.53 6.09 -27.28
N ALA A 2 1.79 5.42 -26.39
CA ALA A 2 1.49 5.95 -25.07
C ALA A 2 2.77 5.92 -24.23
N ASN A 3 3.25 7.09 -23.84
CA ASN A 3 4.44 7.25 -23.01
C ASN A 3 4.07 6.80 -21.60
N HIS A 4 4.34 5.53 -21.29
CA HIS A 4 4.10 4.96 -19.97
C HIS A 4 5.18 5.51 -19.02
N LEU A 5 4.91 6.67 -18.42
CA LEU A 5 5.73 7.23 -17.34
C LEU A 5 5.61 6.29 -16.14
N VAL A 6 6.50 5.31 -16.04
CA VAL A 6 6.60 4.48 -14.83
C VAL A 6 7.11 5.40 -13.72
N PRO A 7 6.29 5.72 -12.70
CA PRO A 7 6.74 6.60 -11.62
C PRO A 7 7.96 5.96 -10.94
N GLU A 8 8.99 6.77 -10.69
CA GLU A 8 10.19 6.34 -9.96
C GLU A 8 9.80 5.87 -8.57
N ARG A 9 9.81 4.55 -8.36
CA ARG A 9 9.51 3.96 -7.06
C ARG A 9 10.76 4.01 -6.19
N LYS A 10 10.71 4.74 -5.07
CA LYS A 10 11.80 4.73 -4.07
C LYS A 10 11.88 3.34 -3.43
N ARG A 11 12.90 2.57 -3.82
CA ARG A 11 13.19 1.23 -3.29
C ARG A 11 14.28 1.27 -2.21
N GLY A 12 14.37 0.19 -1.42
CA GLY A 12 15.48 -0.02 -0.49
C GLY A 12 15.26 0.57 0.91
N ARG A 13 16.31 1.16 1.49
CA ARG A 13 16.39 1.50 2.93
C ARG A 13 15.29 2.45 3.41
N TRP A 14 14.82 3.33 2.53
CA TRP A 14 13.73 4.26 2.83
C TRP A 14 12.39 3.51 2.99
N LEU A 15 12.06 2.63 2.03
CA LEU A 15 10.82 1.86 2.05
C LEU A 15 10.74 0.93 3.26
N LEU A 16 11.89 0.34 3.65
CA LEU A 16 11.99 -0.46 4.87
C LEU A 16 11.61 0.37 6.11
N ARG A 17 12.21 1.55 6.29
CA ARG A 17 11.92 2.46 7.41
C ARG A 17 10.48 2.96 7.39
N PHE A 18 9.95 3.27 6.21
CA PHE A 18 8.57 3.70 6.05
C PHE A 18 7.60 2.59 6.47
N ARG A 19 7.83 1.36 6.01
CA ARG A 19 7.05 0.18 6.37
C ARG A 19 7.06 -0.06 7.88
N ASP A 20 8.24 -0.02 8.52
CA ASP A 20 8.35 -0.20 9.96
C ASP A 20 7.59 0.87 10.73
N ARG A 21 7.73 2.14 10.32
CA ARG A 21 7.00 3.27 10.95
C ARG A 21 5.49 3.15 10.74
N HIS A 22 5.05 2.76 9.55
CA HIS A 22 3.64 2.61 9.23
C HIS A 22 3.02 1.51 10.08
N PHE A 23 3.65 0.32 10.15
CA PHE A 23 3.14 -0.79 10.95
C PHE A 23 3.27 -0.57 12.47
N ALA A 24 4.20 0.26 12.93
CA ALA A 24 4.24 0.66 14.33
C ALA A 24 3.02 1.53 14.73
N ALA A 25 2.49 2.34 13.80
CA ALA A 25 1.33 3.19 14.04
C ALA A 25 0.00 2.48 13.72
N ASN A 26 -0.03 1.71 12.62
CA ASN A 26 -1.21 1.00 12.10
C ASN A 26 -0.83 -0.46 11.82
N PRO A 27 -0.78 -1.32 12.85
CA PRO A 27 -0.32 -2.71 12.70
C PRO A 27 -1.36 -3.63 12.04
N LEU A 28 -2.60 -3.18 11.92
CA LEU A 28 -3.73 -4.02 11.53
C LEU A 28 -4.05 -3.93 10.03
N CYS A 29 -4.66 -4.99 9.51
CA CYS A 29 -5.19 -5.03 8.17
C CYS A 29 -6.49 -4.23 8.10
N VAL A 30 -6.50 -3.16 7.31
CA VAL A 30 -7.65 -2.25 7.17
C VAL A 30 -8.90 -2.99 6.68
N MET A 31 -8.74 -3.95 5.77
CA MET A 31 -9.84 -4.78 5.28
C MET A 31 -10.41 -5.71 6.35
N CYS A 32 -9.54 -6.27 7.19
CA CYS A 32 -9.99 -7.10 8.31
C CYS A 32 -10.73 -6.25 9.34
N GLU A 33 -10.19 -5.10 9.71
CA GLU A 33 -10.83 -4.20 10.68
C GLU A 33 -12.22 -3.76 10.19
N ARG A 34 -12.36 -3.46 8.90
CA ARG A 34 -13.64 -3.09 8.28
C ARG A 34 -14.69 -4.21 8.36
N GLU A 35 -14.26 -5.46 8.37
CA GLU A 35 -15.11 -6.64 8.53
C GLU A 35 -15.29 -7.05 10.02
N GLY A 36 -14.74 -6.28 10.96
CA GLY A 36 -14.78 -6.62 12.39
C GLY A 36 -13.78 -7.71 12.80
N ARG A 37 -12.79 -8.01 11.96
CA ARG A 37 -11.72 -8.96 12.23
C ARG A 37 -10.44 -8.21 12.63
N VAL A 38 -9.78 -8.66 13.69
CA VAL A 38 -8.46 -8.13 14.07
C VAL A 38 -7.40 -9.05 13.50
N SER A 39 -6.57 -8.56 12.59
CA SER A 39 -5.48 -9.32 11.97
C SER A 39 -4.32 -8.38 11.65
N LEU A 40 -3.10 -8.83 11.91
CA LEU A 40 -1.90 -8.05 11.61
C LEU A 40 -1.72 -7.93 10.09
N ALA A 41 -1.43 -6.72 9.61
CA ALA A 41 -1.05 -6.51 8.23
C ALA A 41 0.35 -7.09 7.96
N THR A 42 0.52 -7.79 6.85
CA THR A 42 1.81 -8.36 6.43
C THR A 42 2.40 -7.64 5.22
N GLN A 43 1.53 -6.98 4.45
CA GLN A 43 1.87 -6.24 3.24
C GLN A 43 1.39 -4.78 3.34
N LEU A 44 2.18 -3.90 2.74
CA LEU A 44 1.85 -2.49 2.60
C LEU A 44 1.36 -2.27 1.17
N ASP A 45 0.17 -1.72 1.02
CA ASP A 45 -0.49 -1.54 -0.26
C ASP A 45 -0.93 -0.08 -0.47
N HIS A 46 -1.17 0.29 -1.73
CA HIS A 46 -1.70 1.59 -2.10
C HIS A 46 -3.22 1.62 -1.94
N ILE A 47 -3.77 2.68 -1.37
CA ILE A 47 -5.23 2.92 -1.31
C ILE A 47 -5.79 3.10 -2.72
N VAL A 48 -5.13 3.93 -3.53
CA VAL A 48 -5.40 4.06 -4.95
C VAL A 48 -4.22 3.53 -5.73
N ALA A 49 -4.46 2.54 -6.60
CA ALA A 49 -3.42 1.98 -7.45
C ALA A 49 -2.76 3.07 -8.33
N LEU A 50 -1.44 2.97 -8.54
CA LEU A 50 -0.69 3.90 -9.40
C LEU A 50 -1.25 3.96 -10.83
N THR A 51 -1.74 2.84 -11.35
CA THR A 51 -2.38 2.73 -12.67
C THR A 51 -3.71 3.49 -12.74
N ASN A 52 -4.39 3.67 -11.62
CA ASN A 52 -5.64 4.41 -11.49
C ASN A 52 -5.41 5.88 -11.08
N GLY A 53 -4.18 6.38 -11.19
CA GLY A 53 -3.81 7.75 -10.84
C GLY A 53 -3.43 7.97 -9.38
N GLY A 54 -3.23 6.89 -8.61
CA GLY A 54 -2.69 6.98 -7.25
C GLY A 54 -1.24 7.50 -7.23
N LEU A 55 -0.85 8.05 -6.09
CA LEU A 55 0.53 8.51 -5.83
C LEU A 55 1.32 7.44 -5.06
N ASP A 56 2.62 7.34 -5.33
CA ASP A 56 3.50 6.44 -4.58
C ASP A 56 3.75 6.99 -3.17
N PHE A 57 4.15 6.11 -2.24
CA PHE A 57 4.25 6.44 -0.81
C PHE A 57 5.22 7.57 -0.49
N ASP A 58 6.21 7.82 -1.35
CA ASP A 58 7.17 8.89 -1.19
C ASP A 58 6.62 10.26 -1.58
N LYS A 59 5.59 10.30 -2.43
CA LYS A 59 4.85 11.50 -2.82
C LYS A 59 3.67 11.75 -1.90
N ASP A 60 2.96 10.68 -1.54
CA ASP A 60 1.82 10.75 -0.63
C ASP A 60 1.80 9.54 0.31
N PRO A 61 2.38 9.68 1.53
CA PRO A 61 2.33 8.66 2.55
C PRO A 61 0.91 8.26 3.01
N SER A 62 -0.09 9.11 2.78
CA SER A 62 -1.48 8.84 3.18
C SER A 62 -2.14 7.76 2.32
N GLN A 63 -1.56 7.46 1.14
CA GLN A 63 -1.98 6.35 0.29
C GLN A 63 -1.54 4.98 0.81
N ALA A 64 -0.79 4.89 1.91
CA ALA A 64 -0.35 3.62 2.45
C ALA A 64 -1.41 2.98 3.36
N GLN A 65 -1.69 1.71 3.13
CA GLN A 65 -2.56 0.90 3.99
C GLN A 65 -1.94 -0.48 4.26
N GLY A 66 -2.18 -0.99 5.48
CA GLY A 66 -1.83 -2.35 5.86
C GLY A 66 -2.87 -3.36 5.37
N VAL A 67 -2.42 -4.41 4.70
CA VAL A 67 -3.27 -5.50 4.22
C VAL A 67 -2.64 -6.86 4.51
N LEU A 68 -3.48 -7.89 4.61
CA LEU A 68 -3.01 -9.27 4.54
C LEU A 68 -2.60 -9.60 3.11
N GLU A 69 -1.58 -10.43 2.94
CA GLU A 69 -1.07 -10.87 1.63
C GLU A 69 -2.20 -11.40 0.72
N GLU A 70 -3.10 -12.22 1.28
CA GLU A 70 -4.27 -12.77 0.56
C GLU A 70 -5.31 -11.70 0.14
N ARG A 71 -5.25 -10.50 0.73
CA ARG A 71 -6.20 -9.40 0.51
C ARG A 71 -5.61 -8.22 -0.27
N ALA A 72 -4.30 -8.19 -0.47
CA ALA A 72 -3.62 -7.10 -1.16
C ALA A 72 -4.06 -6.95 -2.63
N ALA A 73 -4.48 -8.03 -3.27
CA ALA A 73 -4.95 -8.00 -4.66
C ALA A 73 -6.38 -7.45 -4.83
N ILE A 74 -7.17 -7.33 -3.76
CA ILE A 74 -8.60 -6.97 -3.86
C ILE A 74 -8.79 -5.48 -4.14
N LEU A 75 -7.84 -4.62 -3.75
CA LEU A 75 -7.96 -3.16 -3.85
C LEU A 75 -7.26 -2.56 -5.08
N SER A 76 -6.48 -3.38 -5.79
CA SER A 76 -5.86 -3.01 -7.06
C SER A 76 -6.42 -3.89 -8.17
N PRO A 77 -7.62 -3.61 -8.73
CA PRO A 77 -8.10 -4.29 -9.92
C PRO A 77 -7.18 -3.85 -11.06
N SER A 78 -6.08 -4.57 -11.20
CA SER A 78 -5.27 -4.59 -12.40
C SER A 78 -6.12 -5.41 -13.38
N GLY A 79 -6.89 -4.71 -14.23
CA GLY A 79 -7.46 -5.33 -15.42
C GLY A 79 -6.35 -5.92 -16.28
#